data_AF-A0A6L6G7V4-F1
#
_entry.id   AF-A0A6L6G7V4-F1
#
_cell.length_a   1.000
_cell.length_b   1.000
_cell.length_c   1.000
_cell.angle_alpha   90.00
_cell.angle_beta   90.00
_cell.angle_gamma   90.00
#
_symmetry.space_group_name_H-M   'P 1'
#
loop_
_entity.id
_entity.type
_entity.pdbx_description
1 polymer ?
#
loop_
_entity_poly.entity_id
_entity_poly.type
_entity_poly.pdbx_seq_one_letter_code
_entity_poly.pdbx_strand_id
1 'polypeptide(L)'
;MTEPIIIPRNKLGNLFYAVMSFLFVFFGFFMCLIPDILIQFIGVITILFFGLCFITFLKRIVNKTPILLINDLGVYDHSTAIAIGFIPWQDIEAIQLTSLFNQTFISISVKDQQSYLKKMTVLQRLTTKANLKMGYPLINITLNTTGQKPEKVMEEIERQFGGYY
;
A
#
# COMPACT_ATOMS: atom_id res chain seq x y z
N MET A 1 -16.27 -23.77 -5.61
CA MET A 1 -15.15 -23.03 -5.04
C MET A 1 -14.84 -21.92 -6.01
N THR A 2 -14.90 -20.68 -5.54
CA THR A 2 -14.70 -19.49 -6.38
C THR A 2 -13.21 -19.35 -6.66
N GLU A 3 -12.81 -18.99 -7.87
CA GLU A 3 -11.37 -18.84 -8.15
C GLU A 3 -10.84 -17.59 -7.45
N PRO A 4 -9.68 -17.65 -6.77
CA PRO A 4 -9.17 -16.51 -6.03
C PRO A 4 -8.68 -15.42 -6.99
N ILE A 5 -9.07 -14.17 -6.72
CA ILE A 5 -8.51 -13.01 -7.42
C ILE A 5 -7.16 -12.69 -6.76
N ILE A 6 -6.07 -12.78 -7.54
CA ILE A 6 -4.71 -12.55 -7.06
C ILE A 6 -4.08 -11.40 -7.86
N ILE A 7 -3.77 -10.30 -7.18
CA ILE A 7 -3.02 -9.19 -7.77
C ILE A 7 -1.57 -9.25 -7.29
N PRO A 8 -0.62 -9.65 -8.15
CA PRO A 8 0.77 -9.73 -7.76
C PRO A 8 1.40 -8.35 -7.60
N ARG A 9 2.50 -8.31 -6.87
CA ARG A 9 3.33 -7.10 -6.76
C ARG A 9 4.13 -6.90 -8.05
N ASN A 10 4.15 -5.66 -8.55
CA ASN A 10 4.97 -5.30 -9.71
C ASN A 10 6.45 -5.26 -9.34
N LYS A 11 7.19 -6.30 -9.74
CA LYS A 11 8.63 -6.40 -9.44
C LYS A 11 9.46 -5.38 -10.22
N LEU A 12 9.06 -5.07 -11.46
CA LEU A 12 9.81 -4.13 -12.30
C LEU A 12 9.76 -2.71 -11.75
N GLY A 13 8.59 -2.26 -11.31
CA GLY A 13 8.45 -0.95 -10.66
C GLY A 13 9.28 -0.85 -9.37
N ASN A 14 9.24 -1.88 -8.51
CA ASN A 14 10.06 -1.89 -7.30
C ASN A 14 11.57 -1.94 -7.60
N LEU A 15 11.99 -2.64 -8.66
CA LEU A 15 13.38 -2.65 -9.11
C LEU A 15 13.83 -1.26 -9.57
N PHE A 16 13.01 -0.58 -10.37
CA PHE A 16 13.28 0.80 -10.79
C PHE A 16 13.47 1.73 -9.58
N TYR A 17 12.56 1.69 -8.60
CA TYR A 17 12.67 2.50 -7.39
C TYR A 17 13.90 2.14 -6.54
N ALA A 18 14.29 0.87 -6.49
CA ALA A 18 15.51 0.45 -5.80
C ALA A 18 16.76 1.03 -6.49
N VAL A 19 16.85 0.95 -7.83
CA VAL A 19 17.97 1.53 -8.59
C VAL A 19 18.05 3.05 -8.38
N MET A 20 16.92 3.76 -8.48
CA MET A 20 16.89 5.20 -8.22
C MET A 20 17.35 5.54 -6.80
N SER A 21 16.85 4.82 -5.80
CA SER A 21 17.24 5.02 -4.40
C SER A 21 18.74 4.81 -4.20
N PHE A 22 19.32 3.80 -4.84
CA PHE A 22 20.76 3.53 -4.80
C PHE A 22 21.59 4.67 -5.43
N LEU A 23 21.16 5.22 -6.56
CA LEU A 23 21.80 6.38 -7.19
C LEU A 23 21.80 7.61 -6.26
N PHE A 24 20.70 7.86 -5.55
CA PHE A 24 20.62 8.96 -4.58
C PHE A 24 21.50 8.74 -3.35
N VAL A 25 21.68 7.50 -2.90
CA VAL A 25 22.66 7.18 -1.85
C VAL A 25 24.08 7.53 -2.32
N PHE A 26 24.43 7.16 -3.54
CA PHE A 26 25.74 7.48 -4.12
C PHE A 26 25.94 8.99 -4.31
N PHE A 27 24.88 9.70 -4.74
CA PHE A 27 24.89 11.16 -4.81
C PHE A 27 25.09 11.81 -3.43
N GLY A 28 24.36 11.35 -2.41
CA GLY A 28 24.53 11.82 -1.03
C GLY A 28 25.95 11.55 -0.49
N PHE A 29 26.56 10.42 -0.88
CA PHE A 29 27.96 10.14 -0.55
C PHE A 29 28.93 11.17 -1.15
N PHE A 30 28.75 11.56 -2.41
CA PHE A 30 29.55 12.63 -3.00
C PHE A 30 29.35 13.99 -2.32
N MET A 31 28.13 14.31 -1.88
CA MET A 31 27.88 15.54 -1.13
C MET A 31 28.70 15.58 0.17
N CYS A 32 28.88 14.43 0.84
CA CYS A 32 29.69 14.34 2.04
C CYS A 32 31.20 14.60 1.80
N LEU A 33 31.69 14.49 0.56
CA LEU A 33 33.09 14.76 0.22
C LEU A 33 33.38 16.25 -0.05
N ILE A 34 32.33 17.07 -0.17
CA ILE A 34 32.48 18.51 -0.38
C ILE A 34 32.82 19.15 0.98
N PRO A 35 33.86 20.00 1.08
CA PRO A 35 34.29 20.61 2.35
C PRO A 35 33.39 21.79 2.76
N ASP A 36 32.09 21.54 2.86
CA ASP A 36 31.06 22.47 3.33
C ASP A 36 30.12 21.74 4.30
N ILE A 37 29.98 22.27 5.51
CA ILE A 37 29.23 21.62 6.60
C ILE A 37 27.74 21.45 6.29
N LEU A 38 27.13 22.40 5.58
CA LEU A 38 25.71 22.34 5.22
C LEU A 38 25.48 21.28 4.14
N ILE A 39 26.36 21.22 3.14
CA ILE A 39 26.29 20.22 2.07
C ILE A 39 26.50 18.82 2.64
N GLN A 40 27.44 18.64 3.56
CA GLN A 40 27.67 17.36 4.25
C GLN A 40 26.44 16.93 5.05
N PHE A 41 25.81 17.86 5.79
CA PHE A 41 24.60 17.56 6.56
C PHE A 41 23.44 17.10 5.66
N ILE A 42 23.23 17.79 4.53
CA ILE A 42 22.22 17.38 3.52
C ILE A 42 22.58 16.02 2.91
N GLY A 43 23.86 15.76 2.65
CA GLY A 43 24.37 14.47 2.19
C GLY A 43 24.01 13.34 3.14
N VAL A 44 24.24 13.51 4.45
CA VAL A 44 23.87 12.52 5.48
C VAL A 44 22.37 12.27 5.50
N ILE A 45 21.53 13.31 5.48
CA ILE A 45 20.06 13.15 5.43
C ILE A 45 19.64 12.38 4.17
N THR A 46 20.23 12.71 3.03
CA THR A 46 19.98 12.06 1.74
C THR A 46 20.31 10.58 1.82
N ILE A 47 21.50 10.21 2.31
CA ILE A 47 21.91 8.81 2.47
C ILE A 47 20.95 8.05 3.40
N LEU A 48 20.59 8.63 4.55
CA LEU A 48 19.71 7.95 5.51
C LEU A 48 18.32 7.69 4.92
N PHE A 49 17.73 8.71 4.28
CA PHE A 49 16.40 8.60 3.68
C PHE A 49 16.38 7.61 2.51
N PHE A 50 17.25 7.80 1.52
CA PHE A 50 17.28 6.95 0.34
C PHE A 50 17.84 5.56 0.61
N GLY A 51 18.71 5.40 1.61
CA GLY A 51 19.16 4.10 2.10
C GLY A 51 18.02 3.29 2.69
N LEU A 52 17.15 3.92 3.49
CA LEU A 52 15.93 3.28 3.98
C LEU A 52 15.00 2.89 2.82
N CYS A 53 14.76 3.80 1.87
CA CYS A 53 13.97 3.50 0.68
C CYS A 53 14.53 2.29 -0.08
N PHE A 54 15.83 2.24 -0.33
CA PHE A 54 16.49 1.14 -1.03
C PHE A 54 16.22 -0.21 -0.35
N ILE A 55 16.43 -0.30 0.97
CA ILE A 55 16.16 -1.51 1.76
C ILE A 55 14.68 -1.90 1.66
N THR A 56 13.75 -0.95 1.72
CA THR A 56 12.31 -1.26 1.63
C THR A 56 11.90 -1.82 0.27
N PHE A 57 12.43 -1.28 -0.83
CA PHE A 57 12.13 -1.77 -2.17
C PHE A 57 12.77 -3.13 -2.45
N LEU A 58 14.00 -3.38 -1.95
CA LEU A 58 14.62 -4.70 -1.96
C LEU A 58 13.76 -5.75 -1.26
N LYS A 59 13.28 -5.46 -0.04
CA LYS A 59 12.37 -6.35 0.69
C LYS A 59 11.10 -6.64 -0.11
N ARG A 60 10.54 -5.64 -0.79
CA ARG A 60 9.35 -5.79 -1.66
C ARG A 60 9.59 -6.65 -2.89
N ILE A 61 10.80 -6.69 -3.45
CA ILE A 61 11.14 -7.52 -4.61
C ILE A 61 11.21 -9.00 -4.21
N VAL A 62 11.79 -9.29 -3.04
CA VAL A 62 11.92 -10.66 -2.51
C VAL A 62 10.59 -11.20 -1.99
N ASN A 63 9.76 -10.33 -1.41
CA ASN A 63 8.47 -10.73 -0.87
C ASN A 63 7.49 -11.15 -1.99
N LYS A 64 7.00 -12.38 -1.92
CA LYS A 64 6.06 -12.98 -2.88
C LYS A 64 4.59 -12.77 -2.51
N THR A 65 4.29 -12.12 -1.37
CA THR A 65 2.90 -11.87 -0.98
C THR A 65 2.21 -10.97 -2.02
N PRO A 66 1.04 -11.39 -2.55
CA PRO A 66 0.27 -10.55 -3.46
C PRO A 66 -0.19 -9.27 -2.75
N ILE A 67 -0.38 -8.21 -3.52
CA ILE A 67 -0.87 -6.92 -3.02
C ILE A 67 -2.33 -7.04 -2.58
N LEU A 68 -3.11 -7.79 -3.34
CA LEU A 68 -4.50 -8.08 -3.07
C LEU A 68 -4.74 -9.56 -3.34
N LEU A 69 -5.33 -10.25 -2.37
CA LEU A 69 -5.82 -11.61 -2.52
C LEU A 69 -7.27 -11.64 -2.03
N ILE A 70 -8.17 -12.07 -2.89
CA ILE A 70 -9.60 -12.22 -2.58
C ILE A 70 -9.97 -13.67 -2.84
N ASN A 71 -10.59 -14.32 -1.87
CA ASN A 71 -11.01 -15.72 -1.96
C ASN A 71 -12.28 -15.95 -1.12
N ASP A 72 -12.73 -17.20 -1.03
CA ASP A 72 -13.94 -17.60 -0.28
C ASP A 72 -13.90 -17.22 1.22
N LEU A 73 -12.73 -16.91 1.80
CA LEU A 73 -12.59 -16.50 3.20
C LEU A 73 -12.76 -14.98 3.40
N GLY A 74 -12.37 -14.17 2.42
CA GLY A 74 -12.41 -12.72 2.51
C GLY A 74 -11.35 -12.01 1.65
N VAL A 75 -11.00 -10.80 2.06
CA VAL A 75 -10.05 -9.92 1.39
C VAL A 75 -8.77 -9.79 2.20
N TYR A 76 -7.62 -10.03 1.58
CA TYR A 76 -6.30 -9.78 2.15
C TYR A 76 -5.67 -8.56 1.49
N ASP A 77 -5.51 -7.48 2.26
CA ASP A 77 -4.85 -6.25 1.82
C ASP A 77 -3.38 -6.20 2.27
N HIS A 78 -2.46 -6.17 1.29
CA HIS A 78 -1.03 -5.91 1.49
C HIS A 78 -0.53 -4.76 0.59
N SER A 79 -1.43 -3.86 0.20
CA SER A 79 -1.14 -2.74 -0.71
C SER A 79 -0.19 -1.72 -0.08
N THR A 80 -0.29 -1.49 1.22
CA THR A 80 0.52 -0.50 1.95
C THR A 80 1.17 -1.10 3.21
N ALA A 81 2.14 -0.39 3.77
CA ALA A 81 2.79 -0.78 5.04
C ALA A 81 1.86 -0.63 6.26
N ILE A 82 0.75 0.09 6.11
CA ILE A 82 -0.26 0.32 7.15
C ILE A 82 -1.57 -0.43 6.86
N ALA A 83 -1.57 -1.32 5.86
CA ALA A 83 -2.73 -2.15 5.54
C ALA A 83 -3.18 -2.94 6.78
N ILE A 84 -4.49 -3.12 6.91
CA ILE A 84 -5.10 -3.85 8.02
C ILE A 84 -4.79 -5.35 7.93
N GLY A 85 -4.61 -5.87 6.71
CA GLY A 85 -4.41 -7.29 6.45
C GLY A 85 -5.69 -7.97 6.02
N PHE A 86 -6.06 -9.06 6.71
CA PHE A 86 -7.23 -9.87 6.38
C PHE A 86 -8.53 -9.26 6.90
N ILE A 87 -9.55 -9.26 6.04
CA ILE A 87 -10.91 -8.78 6.30
C ILE A 87 -11.87 -9.89 5.84
N PRO A 88 -12.55 -10.61 6.76
CA PRO A 88 -13.48 -11.66 6.39
C PRO A 88 -14.76 -11.06 5.80
N TRP A 89 -15.41 -11.78 4.88
CA TRP A 89 -16.64 -11.33 4.20
C TRP A 89 -17.73 -10.87 5.17
N GLN A 90 -17.92 -11.60 6.27
CA GLN A 90 -18.93 -11.28 7.30
C GLN A 90 -18.77 -9.87 7.91
N ASP A 91 -17.55 -9.30 7.91
CA ASP A 91 -17.27 -7.98 8.45
C ASP A 91 -17.47 -6.87 7.41
N ILE A 92 -17.53 -7.20 6.13
CA ILE A 92 -17.66 -6.26 5.02
C ILE A 92 -19.13 -5.81 4.90
N GLU A 93 -19.33 -4.51 4.78
CA GLU A 93 -20.63 -3.88 4.56
C GLU A 93 -20.81 -3.48 3.10
N ALA A 94 -19.75 -2.98 2.47
CA ALA A 94 -19.75 -2.63 1.06
C ALA A 94 -18.33 -2.57 0.53
N ILE A 95 -18.17 -2.91 -0.75
CA ILE A 95 -16.96 -2.65 -1.54
C ILE A 95 -17.35 -1.67 -2.65
N GLN A 96 -16.56 -0.62 -2.84
CA GLN A 96 -16.84 0.40 -3.83
C GLN A 96 -15.57 1.06 -4.36
N LEU A 97 -15.65 1.64 -5.54
CA LEU A 97 -14.57 2.48 -6.07
C LEU A 97 -14.69 3.88 -5.50
N THR A 98 -13.60 4.36 -4.89
CA THR A 98 -13.50 5.74 -4.42
C THR A 98 -12.37 6.44 -5.15
N SER A 99 -12.65 7.59 -5.76
CA SER A 99 -11.63 8.39 -6.47
C SER A 99 -11.25 9.62 -5.68
N LEU A 100 -9.96 9.75 -5.37
CA LEU A 100 -9.40 10.79 -4.49
C LEU A 100 -8.04 11.23 -5.04
N PHE A 101 -7.82 12.55 -5.17
CA PHE A 101 -6.58 13.12 -5.70
C PHE A 101 -6.09 12.47 -7.02
N ASN A 102 -6.99 12.29 -7.98
CA ASN A 102 -6.74 11.61 -9.27
C ASN A 102 -6.25 10.15 -9.13
N GLN A 103 -6.53 9.51 -8.00
CA GLN A 103 -6.26 8.09 -7.77
C GLN A 103 -7.55 7.37 -7.42
N THR A 104 -7.77 6.22 -8.06
CA THR A 104 -8.94 5.38 -7.80
C THR A 104 -8.52 4.23 -6.88
N PHE A 105 -9.30 4.03 -5.81
CA PHE A 105 -9.08 3.03 -4.78
C PHE A 105 -10.24 2.04 -4.78
N ILE A 106 -9.94 0.79 -4.44
CA ILE A 106 -10.95 -0.17 -4.01
C ILE A 106 -11.12 0.03 -2.52
N SER A 107 -12.25 0.60 -2.14
CA SER A 107 -12.54 0.96 -0.75
C SER A 107 -13.49 -0.05 -0.13
N ILE A 108 -13.18 -0.43 1.11
CA ILE A 108 -13.97 -1.41 1.86
C ILE A 108 -14.53 -0.72 3.11
N SER A 109 -15.85 -0.71 3.20
CA SER A 109 -16.60 -0.35 4.40
C SER A 109 -16.83 -1.61 5.22
N VAL A 110 -16.62 -1.50 6.53
CA VAL A 110 -16.82 -2.61 7.47
C VAL A 110 -17.91 -2.25 8.47
N LYS A 111 -18.68 -3.27 8.88
CA LYS A 111 -19.83 -3.13 9.79
C LYS A 111 -19.45 -2.54 11.15
N ASP A 112 -18.28 -2.90 11.67
CA ASP A 112 -17.75 -2.36 12.95
C ASP A 112 -16.36 -1.75 12.77
N GLN A 113 -16.34 -0.47 12.42
CA GLN A 113 -15.09 0.30 12.27
C GLN A 113 -14.28 0.37 13.59
N GLN A 114 -14.94 0.39 14.75
CA GLN A 114 -14.25 0.55 16.04
C GLN A 114 -13.47 -0.70 16.42
N SER A 115 -13.99 -1.90 16.13
CA SER A 115 -13.28 -3.16 16.31
C SER A 115 -11.98 -3.19 15.51
N TYR A 116 -12.01 -2.72 14.25
CA TYR A 116 -10.83 -2.62 13.40
C TYR A 116 -9.82 -1.58 13.92
N LEU A 117 -10.28 -0.38 14.30
CA LEU A 117 -9.42 0.66 14.87
C LEU A 117 -8.72 0.22 16.17
N LYS A 118 -9.37 -0.62 17.00
CA LYS A 118 -8.80 -1.15 18.24
C LYS A 118 -7.66 -2.13 17.99
N LYS A 119 -7.73 -2.94 16.92
CA LYS A 119 -6.70 -3.91 16.54
C LYS A 119 -5.48 -3.27 15.84
N MET A 120 -5.63 -2.05 15.33
CA MET A 120 -4.55 -1.30 14.69
C MET A 120 -3.46 -0.86 15.67
N THR A 121 -2.22 -0.83 15.17
CA THR A 121 -1.10 -0.13 15.80
C THR A 121 -1.36 1.37 15.92
N VAL A 122 -0.58 2.06 16.76
CA VAL A 122 -0.74 3.52 16.97
C VAL A 122 -0.62 4.29 15.64
N LEU A 123 0.37 3.95 14.81
CA LEU A 123 0.58 4.61 13.52
C LEU A 123 -0.59 4.37 12.56
N GLN A 124 -1.01 3.11 12.39
CA GLN A 124 -2.17 2.76 11.56
C GLN A 124 -3.43 3.52 12.03
N ARG A 125 -3.70 3.52 13.33
CA ARG A 125 -4.87 4.19 13.90
C ARG A 125 -4.85 5.69 13.67
N LEU A 126 -3.70 6.35 13.81
CA LEU A 126 -3.57 7.79 13.58
C LEU A 126 -3.82 8.14 12.10
N THR A 127 -3.19 7.41 11.18
CA THR A 127 -3.39 7.64 9.73
C THR A 127 -4.81 7.32 9.29
N THR A 128 -5.38 6.19 9.73
CA THR A 128 -6.77 5.84 9.41
C THR A 128 -7.76 6.85 9.99
N LYS A 129 -7.56 7.36 11.21
CA LYS A 129 -8.42 8.42 11.76
C LYS A 129 -8.32 9.73 10.99
N ALA A 130 -7.13 10.10 10.50
CA ALA A 130 -6.98 11.27 9.64
C ALA A 130 -7.76 11.09 8.33
N ASN A 131 -7.62 9.92 7.69
CA ASN A 131 -8.38 9.56 6.48
C ASN A 131 -9.90 9.62 6.74
N LEU A 132 -10.40 8.99 7.81
CA LEU A 132 -11.83 9.05 8.17
C LEU A 132 -12.33 10.49 8.35
N LYS A 133 -11.56 11.35 9.02
CA LYS A 133 -11.92 12.78 9.21
C LYS A 133 -12.03 13.56 7.90
N MET A 134 -11.29 13.14 6.88
CA MET A 134 -11.32 13.75 5.57
C MET A 134 -12.38 13.10 4.64
N GLY A 135 -13.24 12.22 5.18
CA GLY A 135 -14.31 11.56 4.44
C GLY A 135 -13.92 10.26 3.71
N TYR A 136 -12.75 9.70 4.02
CA TYR A 136 -12.25 8.49 3.36
C TYR A 136 -12.82 7.25 4.06
N PRO A 137 -13.15 6.17 3.32
CA PRO A 137 -13.47 4.88 3.90
C PRO A 137 -12.33 4.34 4.79
N LEU A 138 -12.67 3.42 5.70
CA LEU A 138 -11.71 2.88 6.67
C LEU A 138 -10.53 2.19 5.99
N ILE A 139 -10.81 1.45 4.92
CA ILE A 139 -9.84 0.68 4.13
C ILE A 139 -9.87 1.20 2.71
N ASN A 140 -8.70 1.57 2.17
CA ASN A 140 -8.52 2.02 0.80
C ASN A 140 -7.35 1.28 0.19
N ILE A 141 -7.65 0.38 -0.74
CA ILE A 141 -6.66 -0.47 -1.41
C ILE A 141 -6.25 0.23 -2.70
N THR A 142 -4.96 0.54 -2.83
CA THR A 142 -4.39 1.14 -4.03
C THR A 142 -3.75 0.09 -4.93
N LEU A 143 -4.01 0.21 -6.24
CA LEU A 143 -3.42 -0.65 -7.26
C LEU A 143 -2.41 0.08 -8.15
N ASN A 144 -2.08 1.34 -7.86
CA ASN A 144 -1.22 2.19 -8.71
C ASN A 144 0.14 1.58 -9.03
N THR A 145 0.67 0.77 -8.11
CA THR A 145 1.97 0.11 -8.31
C THR A 145 1.87 -1.17 -9.13
N THR A 146 0.68 -1.72 -9.38
CA THR A 146 0.47 -3.04 -10.00
C THR A 146 0.34 -2.98 -11.53
N GLY A 147 0.01 -1.80 -12.08
CA GLY A 147 -0.40 -1.65 -13.48
C GLY A 147 -1.84 -2.11 -13.77
N GLN A 148 -2.56 -2.65 -12.77
CA GLN A 148 -3.96 -3.01 -12.89
C GLN A 148 -4.86 -1.79 -12.75
N LYS A 149 -5.96 -1.80 -13.49
CA LYS A 149 -7.03 -0.80 -13.39
C LYS A 149 -8.00 -1.18 -12.27
N PRO A 150 -8.21 -0.33 -11.24
CA PRO A 150 -9.16 -0.60 -10.16
C PRO A 150 -10.55 -0.99 -10.64
N GLU A 151 -11.02 -0.40 -11.74
CA GLU A 151 -12.34 -0.65 -12.32
C GLU A 151 -12.50 -2.11 -12.75
N LYS A 152 -11.51 -2.64 -13.47
CA LYS A 152 -11.52 -4.04 -13.92
C LYS A 152 -11.49 -5.03 -12.75
N VAL A 153 -10.77 -4.68 -11.69
CA VAL A 153 -10.70 -5.51 -10.50
C VAL A 153 -12.02 -5.46 -9.74
N MET A 154 -12.67 -4.30 -9.67
CA MET A 154 -13.99 -4.16 -9.07
C MET A 154 -15.05 -4.97 -9.82
N GLU A 155 -15.07 -4.90 -11.16
CA GLU A 155 -15.97 -5.71 -11.99
C GLU A 155 -15.82 -7.20 -11.68
N GLU A 156 -14.58 -7.66 -11.50
CA GLU A 156 -14.30 -9.06 -11.18
C GLU A 156 -14.70 -9.45 -9.76
N ILE A 157 -14.56 -8.53 -8.79
CA ILE A 157 -15.05 -8.72 -7.42
C ILE A 157 -16.57 -8.85 -7.42
N GLU A 158 -17.29 -7.95 -8.09
CA GLU A 158 -18.76 -7.99 -8.17
C GLU A 158 -19.24 -9.27 -8.85
N ARG A 159 -18.60 -9.67 -9.95
CA ARG A 159 -18.94 -10.86 -10.72
C ARG A 159 -18.80 -12.16 -9.91
N GLN A 160 -17.77 -12.27 -9.08
CA GLN A 160 -17.45 -13.51 -8.36
C GLN A 160 -17.96 -13.52 -6.92
N PHE A 161 -17.96 -12.36 -6.25
CA PHE A 161 -18.17 -12.24 -4.81
C PHE A 161 -19.28 -11.25 -4.42
N GLY A 162 -20.03 -10.67 -5.36
CA GLY A 162 -21.09 -9.69 -5.04
C GLY A 162 -22.22 -10.21 -4.14
N GLY A 163 -22.34 -11.53 -3.94
CA GLY A 163 -23.27 -12.13 -2.97
C GLY A 163 -22.69 -12.37 -1.56
N TYR A 164 -21.42 -12.03 -1.32
CA TYR A 164 -20.72 -12.28 -0.05
C TYR A 164 -20.79 -11.09 0.93
N TYR A 165 -21.12 -9.90 0.45
CA TYR A 165 -21.17 -8.67 1.25
C TYR A 165 -22.45 -7.88 0.98
#